data_AF-A0A9W6BHY3-F1
#
_entry.id   AF-A0A9W6BHY3-F1
#
_cell.length_a   1.000
_cell.length_b   1.000
_cell.length_c   1.000
_cell.angle_alpha   90.00
_cell.angle_beta   90.00
_cell.angle_gamma   90.00
#
_symmetry.space_group_name_H-M   'P 1'
#
loop_
_entity.id
_entity.type
_entity.pdbx_description
1 polymer ?
#
loop_
_entity_poly.entity_id
_entity_poly.type
_entity_poly.pdbx_seq_one_letter_code
_entity_poly.pdbx_strand_id
1 'polypeptide(L)'
;MCTPSAGTSVTVGTSVPVAVTPVTPATFQKLLVMIMDYSACGFAPGLNESVIRSTFLGPNGDGAGGVAQKYTQCSYGRFNINATAFQVVTVPQNCTSAVTASCSWWAISNGGDTAAKAMLGATVFSDFTHYIYVVPPGLSSVCSWAGLALLPGKQVWLQTSSYGVYRWATVMQEALHNYGLWHSWRNGWEYEDYSTAMGRGDACPSVAETSRMGWATPAAGGGAIDSSVLSQTGSAFSFVLPASYMTGNGNYLRVIPNWLPDYTNILTAKNLYIGVRVAQGADSALSATYAPRVNVHEVNATMVRRQYGRAG
;
A
#
# COMPACT_ATOMS: atom_id res chain seq x y z
N MET A 1 -22.53 20.20 23.05
CA MET A 1 -22.63 20.15 21.57
C MET A 1 -21.62 21.12 21.01
N CYS A 2 -20.68 20.67 20.16
CA CYS A 2 -19.83 21.58 19.40
C CYS A 2 -20.59 21.95 18.12
N THR A 3 -21.08 23.19 18.04
CA THR A 3 -21.63 23.76 16.80
C THR A 3 -20.49 24.37 15.98
N PRO A 4 -20.34 24.05 14.68
CA PRO A 4 -19.37 24.73 13.82
C PRO A 4 -19.68 26.23 13.81
N SER A 5 -18.71 27.09 14.14
CA SER A 5 -18.86 28.53 13.92
C SER A 5 -18.61 28.87 12.45
N ALA A 6 -19.38 29.81 11.90
CA ALA A 6 -19.11 30.36 10.58
C ALA A 6 -17.79 31.15 10.64
N GLY A 7 -16.81 30.77 9.81
CA GLY A 7 -15.50 31.45 9.77
C GLY A 7 -14.29 30.58 9.43
N THR A 8 -14.45 29.26 9.26
CA THR A 8 -13.35 28.36 8.91
C THR A 8 -12.91 28.59 7.46
N SER A 9 -11.79 29.27 7.26
CA SER A 9 -11.13 29.33 5.96
C SER A 9 -9.98 28.33 5.91
N VAL A 10 -9.96 27.46 4.90
CA VAL A 10 -8.79 26.65 4.56
C VAL A 10 -8.07 27.38 3.44
N THR A 11 -6.96 28.03 3.77
CA THR A 11 -6.10 28.65 2.75
C THR A 11 -5.04 27.64 2.34
N VAL A 12 -5.15 27.12 1.12
CA VAL A 12 -4.12 26.28 0.51
C VAL A 12 -3.07 27.20 -0.11
N GLY A 13 -1.94 27.38 0.57
CA GLY A 13 -0.80 28.16 0.08
C GLY A 13 0.36 27.27 -0.38
N THR A 14 1.28 27.84 -1.15
CA THR A 14 2.55 27.20 -1.51
C THR A 14 3.60 27.48 -0.43
N SER A 15 4.19 26.46 0.17
CA SER A 15 5.33 26.61 1.09
C SER A 15 6.50 25.71 0.67
N VAL A 16 7.72 26.10 1.08
CA VAL A 16 8.98 25.39 0.77
C VAL A 16 9.18 24.25 1.77
N PRO A 17 9.64 23.05 1.34
CA PRO A 17 9.79 21.92 2.25
C PRO A 17 10.89 22.15 3.30
N VAL A 18 10.57 21.86 4.56
CA VAL A 18 11.53 21.78 5.66
C VAL A 18 12.09 20.35 5.71
N ALA A 19 13.41 20.21 5.58
CA ALA A 19 14.09 18.92 5.71
C ALA A 19 14.10 18.47 7.17
N VAL A 20 13.63 17.25 7.44
CA VAL A 20 13.68 16.65 8.79
C VAL A 20 13.97 15.16 8.70
N THR A 21 14.82 14.69 9.61
CA THR A 21 15.46 13.37 9.65
C THR A 21 14.46 12.22 9.87
N PRO A 22 14.55 11.10 9.13
CA PRO A 22 13.65 9.94 9.30
C PRO A 22 13.86 9.23 10.65
N VAL A 23 12.76 8.90 11.34
CA VAL A 23 12.76 8.19 12.64
C VAL A 23 12.62 6.66 12.49
N THR A 24 12.33 6.14 11.28
CA THR A 24 12.15 4.70 11.03
C THR A 24 13.10 4.23 9.93
N PRO A 25 13.80 3.09 10.11
CA PRO A 25 14.64 2.50 9.08
C PRO A 25 13.85 2.24 7.80
N ALA A 26 14.53 2.40 6.65
CA ALA A 26 13.97 2.01 5.37
C ALA A 26 13.93 0.49 5.23
N THR A 27 12.80 -0.04 4.77
CA THR A 27 12.63 -1.45 4.42
C THR A 27 13.04 -1.68 2.97
N PHE A 28 13.85 -2.70 2.73
CA PHE A 28 14.27 -3.13 1.39
C PHE A 28 13.85 -4.57 1.14
N GLN A 29 12.90 -4.76 0.23
CA GLN A 29 12.47 -6.09 -0.17
C GLN A 29 13.52 -6.70 -1.12
N LYS A 30 14.13 -7.81 -0.69
CA LYS A 30 14.75 -8.77 -1.62
C LYS A 30 13.62 -9.59 -2.23
N LEU A 31 13.25 -9.25 -3.47
CA LEU A 31 12.02 -9.71 -4.10
C LEU A 31 12.32 -10.74 -5.19
N LEU A 32 11.69 -11.91 -5.07
CA LEU A 32 11.65 -12.94 -6.11
C LEU A 32 10.29 -12.91 -6.81
N VAL A 33 10.28 -12.68 -8.13
CA VAL A 33 9.08 -12.81 -8.95
C VAL A 33 9.13 -14.11 -9.74
N MET A 34 8.16 -14.98 -9.51
CA MET A 34 8.00 -16.27 -10.17
C MET A 34 6.90 -16.15 -11.22
N ILE A 35 7.27 -16.27 -12.49
CA ILE A 35 6.32 -16.38 -13.61
C ILE A 35 5.90 -17.83 -13.68
N MET A 36 4.64 -18.11 -13.35
CA MET A 36 4.13 -19.47 -13.31
C MET A 36 3.90 -19.97 -14.74
N ASP A 37 4.52 -21.08 -15.12
CA ASP A 37 4.36 -21.68 -16.44
C ASP A 37 3.59 -23.01 -16.36
N TYR A 38 2.32 -22.97 -16.74
CA TYR A 38 1.42 -24.12 -16.84
C TYR A 38 1.18 -24.52 -18.31
N SER A 39 2.17 -24.29 -19.20
CA SER A 39 2.06 -24.63 -20.63
C SER A 39 1.71 -26.10 -20.88
N ALA A 40 2.14 -27.01 -19.99
CA ALA A 40 1.81 -28.44 -20.06
C ALA A 40 0.29 -28.74 -20.02
N CYS A 41 -0.54 -27.81 -19.56
CA CYS A 41 -2.00 -27.89 -19.60
C CYS A 41 -2.66 -26.73 -20.37
N GLY A 42 -1.92 -26.10 -21.29
CA GLY A 42 -2.45 -25.06 -22.16
C GLY A 42 -2.54 -23.67 -21.54
N PHE A 43 -1.94 -23.45 -20.36
CA PHE A 43 -1.89 -22.14 -19.69
C PHE A 43 -0.47 -21.58 -19.70
N ALA A 44 -0.01 -21.17 -20.88
CA ALA A 44 1.32 -20.60 -21.06
C ALA A 44 1.46 -19.22 -20.37
N PRO A 45 2.67 -18.86 -19.90
CA PRO A 45 2.91 -17.55 -19.31
C PRO A 45 2.70 -16.46 -20.36
N GLY A 46 2.05 -15.36 -19.95
CA GLY A 46 1.83 -14.22 -20.84
C GLY A 46 2.97 -13.21 -20.85
N LEU A 47 3.99 -13.40 -19.99
CA LEU A 47 5.12 -12.49 -19.78
C LEU A 47 6.41 -13.27 -19.72
N ASN A 48 7.52 -12.59 -19.98
CA ASN A 48 8.87 -13.10 -19.77
C ASN A 48 9.60 -12.28 -18.69
N GLU A 49 10.78 -12.76 -18.30
CA GLU A 49 11.57 -12.18 -17.21
C GLU A 49 12.00 -10.73 -17.48
N SER A 50 12.31 -10.39 -18.74
CA SER A 50 12.69 -9.03 -19.13
C SER A 50 11.54 -8.05 -18.96
N VAL A 51 10.32 -8.44 -19.36
CA VAL A 51 9.11 -7.61 -19.19
C VAL A 51 8.84 -7.37 -17.71
N ILE A 52 8.87 -8.41 -16.87
CA ILE A 52 8.67 -8.25 -15.43
C ILE A 52 9.76 -7.36 -14.82
N ARG A 53 11.02 -7.55 -15.19
CA ARG A 53 12.12 -6.70 -14.69
C ARG A 53 11.89 -5.23 -15.06
N SER A 54 11.48 -4.95 -16.29
CA SER A 54 11.15 -3.59 -16.73
C SER A 54 9.92 -3.02 -16.01
N THR A 55 8.88 -3.82 -15.76
CA THR A 55 7.68 -3.40 -15.02
C THR A 55 8.01 -3.02 -13.58
N PHE A 56 8.84 -3.81 -12.91
CA PHE A 56 9.16 -3.61 -11.49
C PHE A 56 10.25 -2.56 -11.27
N LEU A 57 11.33 -2.57 -12.06
CA LEU A 57 12.51 -1.74 -11.82
C LEU A 57 12.63 -0.55 -12.80
N GLY A 58 11.81 -0.53 -13.85
CA GLY A 58 11.95 0.41 -14.97
C GLY A 58 12.89 -0.09 -16.07
N PRO A 59 12.98 0.63 -17.20
CA PRO A 59 13.72 0.19 -18.40
C PRO A 59 15.20 -0.10 -18.17
N ASN A 60 15.84 0.61 -17.22
CA ASN A 60 17.25 0.45 -16.90
C ASN A 60 17.53 -0.69 -15.91
N GLY A 61 16.50 -1.25 -15.27
CA GLY A 61 16.67 -2.29 -14.25
C GLY A 61 17.33 -1.81 -12.95
N ASP A 62 17.45 -0.50 -12.72
CA ASP A 62 18.13 0.13 -11.58
C ASP A 62 17.20 0.48 -10.41
N GLY A 63 15.88 0.29 -10.57
CA GLY A 63 14.87 0.64 -9.58
C GLY A 63 14.46 2.12 -9.61
N ALA A 64 14.99 2.92 -10.54
CA ALA A 64 14.62 4.33 -10.69
C ALA A 64 13.30 4.53 -11.45
N GLY A 65 12.66 3.46 -11.93
CA GLY A 65 11.34 3.46 -12.57
C GLY A 65 10.42 2.35 -12.06
N GLY A 66 9.28 2.18 -12.75
CA GLY A 66 8.35 1.08 -12.50
C GLY A 66 7.71 1.09 -11.10
N VAL A 67 7.39 -0.10 -10.61
CA VAL A 67 6.83 -0.32 -9.25
C VAL A 67 7.78 0.17 -8.16
N ALA A 68 9.10 -0.07 -8.31
CA ALA A 68 10.11 0.32 -7.34
C ALA A 68 10.11 1.82 -7.07
N GLN A 69 10.07 2.63 -8.13
CA GLN A 69 9.96 4.09 -7.99
C GLN A 69 8.69 4.49 -7.24
N LYS A 70 7.56 3.85 -7.51
CA LYS A 70 6.29 4.15 -6.81
C LYS A 70 6.35 3.79 -5.34
N TYR A 71 6.99 2.67 -4.97
CA TYR A 71 7.21 2.31 -3.57
C TYR A 71 8.02 3.39 -2.85
N THR A 72 9.15 3.80 -3.42
CA THR A 72 10.01 4.85 -2.85
C THR A 72 9.26 6.18 -2.72
N GLN A 73 8.53 6.62 -3.76
CA GLN A 73 7.81 7.89 -3.74
C GLN A 73 6.67 7.91 -2.72
N CYS A 74 5.82 6.88 -2.70
CA CYS A 74 4.66 6.81 -1.81
C CYS A 74 5.03 6.57 -0.33
N SER A 75 6.24 6.08 -0.07
CA SER A 75 6.73 5.81 1.29
C SER A 75 7.77 6.82 1.80
N TYR A 76 8.08 7.86 1.02
CA TYR A 76 9.13 8.82 1.35
C TYR A 76 10.50 8.13 1.55
N GLY A 77 10.79 7.14 0.71
CA GLY A 77 12.03 6.34 0.74
C GLY A 77 12.08 5.28 1.84
N ARG A 78 10.98 5.01 2.55
CA ARG A 78 10.96 4.06 3.69
C ARG A 78 10.56 2.64 3.29
N PHE A 79 10.09 2.45 2.07
CA PHE A 79 9.73 1.14 1.53
C PHE A 79 10.20 1.04 0.09
N ASN A 80 11.09 0.09 -0.17
CA ASN A 80 11.82 0.00 -1.42
C ASN A 80 11.99 -1.45 -1.85
N ILE A 81 12.18 -1.65 -3.15
CA ILE A 81 12.68 -2.91 -3.71
C ILE A 81 14.21 -2.82 -3.79
N ASN A 82 14.91 -3.85 -3.33
CA ASN A 82 16.35 -3.97 -3.54
C ASN A 82 16.61 -4.39 -4.99
N ALA A 83 16.94 -3.43 -5.86
CA ALA A 83 17.15 -3.66 -7.29
C ALA A 83 18.25 -4.70 -7.59
N THR A 84 19.34 -4.70 -6.81
CA THR A 84 20.46 -5.66 -6.99
C THR A 84 20.11 -7.09 -6.56
N ALA A 85 19.20 -7.24 -5.60
CA ALA A 85 18.70 -8.54 -5.15
C ALA A 85 17.34 -8.90 -5.77
N PHE A 86 16.87 -8.13 -6.76
CA PHE A 86 15.62 -8.41 -7.47
C PHE A 86 15.86 -9.47 -8.54
N GLN A 87 15.11 -10.56 -8.44
CA GLN A 87 15.20 -11.67 -9.36
C GLN A 87 13.84 -12.05 -9.92
N VAL A 88 13.84 -12.45 -11.19
CA VAL A 88 12.69 -13.01 -11.87
C VAL A 88 13.09 -14.38 -12.39
N VAL A 89 12.18 -15.35 -12.27
CA VAL A 89 12.36 -16.68 -12.84
C VAL A 89 11.05 -17.14 -13.46
N THR A 90 11.12 -17.82 -14.60
CA THR A 90 9.99 -18.60 -15.12
C THR A 90 10.05 -20.01 -14.56
N VAL A 91 9.02 -20.42 -13.83
CA VAL A 91 8.97 -21.71 -13.15
C VAL A 91 8.00 -22.66 -13.84
N PRO A 92 8.46 -23.79 -14.41
CA PRO A 92 7.57 -24.80 -14.96
C PRO A 92 6.74 -25.42 -13.85
N GLN A 93 5.46 -25.69 -14.12
CA GLN A 93 4.51 -26.19 -13.14
C GLN A 93 3.80 -27.46 -13.60
N ASN A 94 3.48 -28.30 -12.61
CA ASN A 94 2.61 -29.44 -12.81
C ASN A 94 1.15 -29.01 -12.84
N CYS A 95 0.39 -29.63 -13.73
CA CYS A 95 -1.02 -29.37 -13.90
C CYS A 95 -1.83 -30.09 -12.82
N THR A 96 -2.50 -29.32 -11.97
CA THR A 96 -3.39 -29.84 -10.93
C THR A 96 -4.74 -29.14 -11.01
N SER A 97 -5.83 -29.87 -10.77
CA SER A 97 -7.17 -29.30 -10.73
C SER A 97 -7.30 -28.23 -9.64
N ALA A 98 -6.54 -28.36 -8.54
CA ALA A 98 -6.47 -27.34 -7.50
C ALA A 98 -6.09 -25.96 -8.06
N VAL A 99 -5.21 -25.89 -9.06
CA VAL A 99 -4.86 -24.63 -9.73
C VAL A 99 -5.82 -24.34 -10.88
N THR A 100 -5.96 -25.27 -11.83
CA THR A 100 -6.61 -25.00 -13.11
C THR A 100 -8.14 -24.95 -13.04
N ALA A 101 -8.74 -25.48 -11.97
CA ALA A 101 -10.20 -25.47 -11.77
C ALA A 101 -10.63 -24.71 -10.50
N SER A 102 -9.74 -24.52 -9.52
CA SER A 102 -10.10 -23.90 -8.23
C SER A 102 -9.27 -22.68 -7.84
N CYS A 103 -8.27 -22.28 -8.64
CA CYS A 103 -7.36 -21.17 -8.34
C CYS A 103 -6.80 -21.22 -6.89
N SER A 104 -6.31 -22.38 -6.46
CA SER A 104 -5.71 -22.55 -5.14
C SER A 104 -4.41 -21.75 -5.05
N TRP A 105 -4.46 -20.59 -4.39
CA TRP A 105 -3.29 -19.75 -4.10
C TRP A 105 -2.17 -20.52 -3.38
N TRP A 106 -2.55 -21.47 -2.52
CA TRP A 106 -1.61 -22.33 -1.81
C TRP A 106 -0.91 -23.29 -2.77
N ALA A 107 -1.65 -23.94 -3.68
CA ALA A 107 -1.05 -24.85 -4.65
C ALA A 107 -0.14 -24.09 -5.64
N ILE A 108 -0.54 -22.89 -6.06
CA ILE A 108 0.28 -22.01 -6.91
C ILE A 108 1.60 -21.68 -6.22
N SER A 109 1.53 -21.21 -4.96
CA SER A 109 2.75 -20.82 -4.24
C SER A 109 3.64 -21.99 -3.88
N ASN A 110 3.08 -23.12 -3.43
CA ASN A 110 3.86 -24.31 -3.09
C ASN A 110 4.56 -24.91 -4.32
N GLY A 111 3.88 -24.96 -5.47
CA GLY A 111 4.46 -25.40 -6.74
C GLY A 111 5.54 -24.44 -7.25
N GLY A 112 5.29 -23.13 -7.15
CA GLY A 112 6.25 -22.08 -7.50
C GLY A 112 7.52 -22.15 -6.67
N ASP A 113 7.37 -22.23 -5.34
CA ASP A 113 8.48 -22.36 -4.40
C ASP A 113 9.31 -23.62 -4.65
N THR A 114 8.65 -24.75 -4.92
CA THR A 114 9.32 -26.01 -5.20
C THR A 114 10.18 -25.92 -6.47
N ALA A 115 9.60 -25.39 -7.54
CA ALA A 115 10.30 -25.23 -8.82
C ALA A 115 11.42 -24.19 -8.72
N ALA A 116 11.18 -23.05 -8.08
CA ALA A 116 12.20 -22.02 -7.87
C ALA A 116 13.37 -22.52 -7.01
N LYS A 117 13.11 -23.29 -5.94
CA LYS A 117 14.16 -23.93 -5.14
C LYS A 117 14.99 -24.91 -5.96
N ALA A 118 14.35 -25.68 -6.84
CA ALA A 118 15.06 -26.61 -7.72
C ALA A 118 15.96 -25.88 -8.73
N MET A 119 15.54 -24.70 -9.21
CA MET A 119 16.31 -23.89 -10.17
C MET A 119 17.43 -23.08 -9.52
N LEU A 120 17.16 -22.42 -8.38
CA LEU A 120 18.06 -21.46 -7.74
C LEU A 120 18.93 -22.09 -6.66
N GLY A 121 18.53 -23.26 -6.13
CA GLY A 121 19.04 -23.81 -4.90
C GLY A 121 18.34 -23.25 -3.67
N ALA A 122 18.19 -24.09 -2.64
CA ALA A 122 17.45 -23.75 -1.43
C ALA A 122 18.04 -22.55 -0.67
N THR A 123 19.38 -22.42 -0.65
CA THR A 123 20.08 -21.32 0.02
C THR A 123 19.74 -19.98 -0.62
N VAL A 124 19.89 -19.86 -1.95
CA VAL A 124 19.56 -18.63 -2.68
C VAL A 124 18.07 -18.29 -2.52
N PHE A 125 17.20 -19.30 -2.63
CA PHE A 125 15.76 -19.10 -2.42
C PHE A 125 15.46 -18.53 -1.02
N SER A 126 16.13 -19.01 0.02
CA SER A 126 15.90 -18.55 1.40
C SER A 126 16.38 -17.12 1.68
N ASP A 127 17.24 -16.56 0.84
CA ASP A 127 17.72 -15.18 0.98
C ASP A 127 16.68 -14.13 0.55
N PHE A 128 15.65 -14.53 -0.20
CA PHE A 128 14.55 -13.65 -0.57
C PHE A 128 13.59 -13.43 0.59
N THR A 129 13.22 -12.15 0.77
CA THR A 129 12.31 -11.72 1.83
C THR A 129 10.84 -11.79 1.40
N HIS A 130 10.55 -11.61 0.11
CA HIS A 130 9.20 -11.49 -0.45
C HIS A 130 9.11 -12.20 -1.81
N TYR A 131 7.91 -12.68 -2.12
CA TYR A 131 7.64 -13.55 -3.26
C TYR A 131 6.38 -13.09 -3.99
N ILE A 132 6.49 -12.93 -5.31
CA ILE A 132 5.35 -12.63 -6.17
C ILE A 132 5.17 -13.78 -7.15
N TYR A 133 3.97 -14.34 -7.24
CA TYR A 133 3.59 -15.36 -8.21
C TYR A 133 2.75 -14.70 -9.31
N VAL A 134 3.29 -14.63 -10.52
CA VAL A 134 2.59 -14.07 -11.69
C VAL A 134 1.88 -15.20 -12.41
N VAL A 135 0.55 -15.17 -12.38
CA VAL A 135 -0.30 -16.24 -12.91
C VAL A 135 -0.60 -16.00 -14.40
N PRO A 136 -0.54 -17.04 -15.25
CA PRO A 136 -0.88 -16.97 -16.67
C PRO A 136 -2.21 -16.26 -16.97
N PRO A 137 -2.31 -15.53 -18.09
CA PRO A 137 -3.54 -14.86 -18.48
C PRO A 137 -4.70 -15.84 -18.66
N GLY A 138 -4.44 -17.05 -19.16
CA GLY A 138 -5.48 -18.06 -19.37
C GLY A 138 -6.17 -18.56 -18.08
N LEU A 139 -5.58 -18.33 -16.90
CA LEU A 139 -6.19 -18.66 -15.60
C LEU A 139 -7.13 -17.55 -15.08
N SER A 140 -7.30 -16.44 -15.81
CA SER A 140 -8.16 -15.33 -15.40
C SER A 140 -9.62 -15.68 -15.16
N SER A 141 -10.12 -16.72 -15.83
CA SER A 141 -11.52 -17.18 -15.67
C SER A 141 -11.75 -17.93 -14.36
N VAL A 142 -10.68 -18.44 -13.73
CA VAL A 142 -10.74 -19.23 -12.50
C VAL A 142 -10.19 -18.42 -11.32
N CYS A 143 -9.15 -17.63 -11.56
CA CYS A 143 -8.61 -16.65 -10.62
C CYS A 143 -9.29 -15.30 -10.82
N SER A 144 -10.38 -15.05 -10.11
CA SER A 144 -11.22 -13.84 -10.26
C SER A 144 -10.62 -12.57 -9.66
N TRP A 145 -9.52 -12.69 -8.92
CA TRP A 145 -8.81 -11.56 -8.33
C TRP A 145 -7.73 -11.03 -9.28
N ALA A 146 -7.50 -9.71 -9.27
CA ALA A 146 -6.40 -9.10 -10.01
C ALA A 146 -5.07 -9.17 -9.23
N GLY A 147 -5.17 -9.11 -7.91
CA GLY A 147 -4.12 -9.33 -6.94
C GLY A 147 -4.67 -10.06 -5.72
N LEU A 148 -3.82 -10.83 -5.05
CA LEU A 148 -4.09 -11.48 -3.77
C LEU A 148 -2.81 -11.44 -2.94
N ALA A 149 -2.94 -11.36 -1.61
CA ALA A 149 -1.79 -11.36 -0.72
C ALA A 149 -2.10 -12.00 0.62
N LEU A 150 -1.04 -12.45 1.30
CA LEU A 150 -1.12 -12.79 2.72
C LEU A 150 -1.13 -11.51 3.58
N LEU A 151 -1.94 -11.53 4.63
CA LEU A 151 -2.15 -10.39 5.54
C LEU A 151 -2.03 -10.81 7.02
N PRO A 152 -0.92 -10.48 7.72
CA PRO A 152 0.39 -10.14 7.16
C PRO A 152 1.07 -11.37 6.55
N GLY A 153 2.18 -11.18 5.85
CA GLY A 153 2.91 -12.29 5.22
C GLY A 153 4.02 -11.80 4.32
N LYS A 154 4.37 -12.60 3.30
CA LYS A 154 5.45 -12.29 2.35
C LYS A 154 5.15 -12.70 0.90
N GLN A 155 3.92 -13.14 0.66
CA GLN A 155 3.49 -13.74 -0.60
C GLN A 155 2.38 -12.89 -1.21
N VAL A 156 2.50 -12.71 -2.51
CA VAL A 156 1.58 -11.97 -3.37
C VAL A 156 1.36 -12.78 -4.63
N TRP A 157 0.12 -12.84 -5.11
CA TRP A 157 -0.22 -13.42 -6.40
C TRP A 157 -0.80 -12.31 -7.29
N LEU A 158 -0.33 -12.24 -8.53
CA LEU A 158 -0.76 -11.23 -9.48
C LEU A 158 -1.27 -11.89 -10.76
N GLN A 159 -2.41 -11.42 -11.21
CA GLN A 159 -2.91 -11.79 -12.52
C GLN A 159 -2.09 -11.11 -13.62
N THR A 160 -1.83 -11.81 -14.72
CA THR A 160 -1.31 -11.19 -15.95
C THR A 160 -2.42 -10.40 -16.65
N SER A 161 -2.75 -9.22 -16.14
CA SER A 161 -3.80 -8.34 -16.67
C SER A 161 -3.46 -6.86 -16.44
N SER A 162 -4.13 -5.95 -17.16
CA SER A 162 -3.94 -4.50 -17.01
C SER A 162 -4.24 -4.00 -15.60
N TYR A 163 -5.18 -4.64 -14.89
CA TYR A 163 -5.53 -4.33 -13.50
C TYR A 163 -4.73 -5.15 -12.47
N GLY A 164 -3.95 -6.14 -12.92
CA GLY A 164 -3.07 -6.98 -12.10
C GLY A 164 -1.63 -6.49 -12.12
N VAL A 165 -0.70 -7.33 -12.61
CA VAL A 165 0.75 -7.09 -12.59
C VAL A 165 1.20 -5.79 -13.28
N TYR A 166 0.44 -5.29 -14.24
CA TYR A 166 0.78 -4.04 -14.96
C TYR A 166 0.39 -2.77 -14.20
N ARG A 167 -0.47 -2.88 -13.17
CA ARG A 167 -0.94 -1.75 -12.39
C ARG A 167 -0.13 -1.64 -11.12
N TRP A 168 0.77 -0.64 -11.06
CA TRP A 168 1.64 -0.42 -9.90
C TRP A 168 0.87 -0.30 -8.57
N ALA A 169 -0.34 0.27 -8.61
CA ALA A 169 -1.18 0.43 -7.43
C ALA A 169 -1.70 -0.91 -6.92
N THR A 170 -2.06 -1.85 -7.80
CA THR A 170 -2.41 -3.23 -7.42
C THR A 170 -1.20 -3.92 -6.81
N VAL A 171 -0.02 -3.82 -7.44
CA VAL A 171 1.21 -4.40 -6.88
C VAL A 171 1.57 -3.80 -5.50
N MET A 172 1.34 -2.50 -5.31
CA MET A 172 1.53 -1.83 -4.02
C MET A 172 0.51 -2.30 -2.98
N GLN A 173 -0.76 -2.38 -3.34
CA GLN A 173 -1.83 -2.87 -2.47
C GLN A 173 -1.49 -4.24 -1.89
N GLU A 174 -1.15 -5.19 -2.78
CA GLU A 174 -0.81 -6.55 -2.37
C GLU A 174 0.45 -6.61 -1.49
N ALA A 175 1.47 -5.80 -1.80
CA ALA A 175 2.64 -5.73 -0.94
C ALA A 175 2.34 -5.08 0.41
N LEU A 176 1.42 -4.13 0.50
CA LEU A 176 1.02 -3.50 1.74
C LEU A 176 0.21 -4.42 2.65
N HIS A 177 -0.53 -5.38 2.09
CA HIS A 177 -1.14 -6.47 2.85
C HIS A 177 -0.11 -7.30 3.61
N ASN A 178 1.05 -7.56 3.02
CA ASN A 178 2.14 -8.28 3.70
C ASN A 178 2.61 -7.58 5.00
N TYR A 179 2.37 -6.27 5.13
CA TYR A 179 2.65 -5.47 6.34
C TYR A 179 1.40 -5.16 7.19
N GLY A 180 0.27 -5.82 6.91
CA GLY A 180 -0.92 -5.78 7.75
C GLY A 180 -1.86 -4.59 7.50
N LEU A 181 -1.71 -3.90 6.36
CA LEU A 181 -2.74 -2.99 5.88
C LEU A 181 -3.92 -3.78 5.31
N TRP A 182 -5.12 -3.28 5.53
CA TRP A 182 -6.36 -3.83 5.00
C TRP A 182 -6.81 -2.95 3.85
N HIS A 183 -7.84 -3.39 3.11
CA HIS A 183 -8.46 -2.57 2.09
C HIS A 183 -8.92 -1.21 2.64
N SER A 184 -9.20 -0.27 1.76
CA SER A 184 -9.92 0.95 2.13
C SER A 184 -11.37 0.86 1.67
N TRP A 185 -12.25 1.49 2.44
CA TRP A 185 -13.69 1.48 2.23
C TRP A 185 -14.20 2.89 1.96
N ARG A 186 -15.26 2.98 1.18
CA ARG A 186 -16.04 4.22 1.04
C ARG A 186 -17.52 3.88 1.11
N ASN A 187 -18.27 4.64 1.91
CA ASN A 187 -19.72 4.45 2.09
C ASN A 187 -20.12 3.00 2.47
N GLY A 188 -19.28 2.31 3.24
CA GLY A 188 -19.50 0.91 3.65
C GLY A 188 -19.11 -0.15 2.61
N TRP A 189 -18.63 0.25 1.43
CA TRP A 189 -18.23 -0.67 0.36
C TRP A 189 -16.72 -0.82 0.30
N GLU A 190 -16.26 -2.07 0.32
CA GLU A 190 -14.85 -2.43 0.20
C GLU A 190 -14.31 -2.03 -1.16
N TYR A 191 -13.07 -1.56 -1.20
CA TYR A 191 -12.35 -1.08 -2.39
C TYR A 191 -12.87 0.24 -3.00
N GLU A 192 -14.04 0.74 -2.64
CA GLU A 192 -14.62 1.96 -3.25
C GLU A 192 -13.93 3.27 -2.84
N ASP A 193 -12.82 3.19 -2.11
CA ASP A 193 -11.93 4.33 -1.89
C ASP A 193 -10.93 4.47 -3.05
N TYR A 194 -11.20 5.39 -3.97
CA TYR A 194 -10.31 5.70 -5.09
C TYR A 194 -9.23 6.74 -4.73
N SER A 195 -9.09 7.11 -3.45
CA SER A 195 -8.06 8.05 -2.98
C SER A 195 -6.73 7.37 -2.59
N THR A 196 -6.68 6.04 -2.63
CA THR A 196 -5.52 5.25 -2.19
C THR A 196 -5.40 3.94 -2.96
N ALA A 197 -4.17 3.44 -3.10
CA ALA A 197 -3.87 2.09 -3.55
C ALA A 197 -4.51 0.99 -2.68
N MET A 198 -4.85 1.24 -1.41
CA MET A 198 -5.58 0.24 -0.60
C MET A 198 -7.06 0.10 -0.98
N GLY A 199 -7.60 0.99 -1.82
CA GLY A 199 -8.87 0.78 -2.52
C GLY A 199 -8.63 0.56 -4.01
N ARG A 200 -9.32 1.30 -4.88
CA ARG A 200 -9.13 1.21 -6.35
C ARG A 200 -8.41 2.42 -6.95
N GLY A 201 -7.81 3.26 -6.12
CA GLY A 201 -7.10 4.46 -6.59
C GLY A 201 -5.76 4.13 -7.23
N ASP A 202 -5.42 4.79 -8.34
CA ASP A 202 -4.04 4.89 -8.84
C ASP A 202 -3.30 6.00 -8.08
N ALA A 203 -3.23 5.84 -6.76
CA ALA A 203 -2.76 6.87 -5.84
C ALA A 203 -1.95 6.26 -4.69
N CYS A 204 -1.09 7.06 -4.08
CA CYS A 204 -0.35 6.62 -2.91
C CYS A 204 -1.28 6.30 -1.74
N PRO A 205 -0.80 5.52 -0.74
CA PRO A 205 -1.54 5.24 0.46
C PRO A 205 -2.02 6.52 1.16
N SER A 206 -3.18 6.44 1.79
CA SER A 206 -3.75 7.54 2.57
C SER A 206 -2.87 7.90 3.77
N VAL A 207 -3.06 9.09 4.35
CA VAL A 207 -2.30 9.47 5.56
C VAL A 207 -2.55 8.54 6.75
N ALA A 208 -3.73 7.91 6.81
CA ALA A 208 -4.04 6.86 7.78
C ALA A 208 -3.13 5.63 7.60
N GLU A 209 -2.98 5.18 6.35
CA GLU A 209 -2.14 4.04 5.97
C GLU A 209 -0.66 4.36 6.16
N THR A 210 -0.18 5.51 5.66
CA THR A 210 1.22 5.91 5.81
C THR A 210 1.60 6.16 7.27
N SER A 211 0.67 6.65 8.11
CA SER A 211 0.88 6.77 9.55
C SER A 211 1.07 5.38 10.19
N ARG A 212 0.21 4.43 9.85
CA ARG A 212 0.28 3.06 10.37
C ARG A 212 1.56 2.34 9.95
N MET A 213 2.05 2.62 8.76
CA MET A 213 3.33 2.11 8.25
C MET A 213 4.55 2.83 8.84
N GLY A 214 4.37 3.89 9.63
CA GLY A 214 5.47 4.72 10.13
C GLY A 214 6.16 5.54 9.03
N TRP A 215 5.52 5.72 7.88
CA TRP A 215 6.04 6.50 6.77
C TRP A 215 5.77 7.99 6.93
N ALA A 216 4.69 8.31 7.65
CA ALA A 216 4.30 9.67 7.93
C ALA A 216 4.32 9.99 9.44
N THR A 217 4.53 11.26 9.77
CA THR A 217 4.41 11.81 11.14
C THR A 217 3.35 12.90 11.19
N PRO A 218 2.67 13.09 12.33
CA PRO A 218 1.66 14.13 12.44
C PRO A 218 2.31 15.51 12.50
N ALA A 219 1.57 16.55 12.12
CA ALA A 219 1.98 17.94 12.35
C ALA A 219 2.29 18.16 13.84
N ALA A 220 3.15 19.14 14.16
CA ALA A 220 3.46 19.47 15.55
C ALA A 220 2.16 19.75 16.34
N GLY A 221 1.95 19.02 17.44
CA GLY A 221 0.72 19.10 18.24
C GLY A 221 -0.51 18.41 17.63
N GLY A 222 -0.41 17.89 16.39
CA GLY A 222 -1.53 17.32 15.64
C GLY A 222 -1.71 15.81 15.78
N GLY A 223 -0.88 15.14 16.59
CA GLY A 223 -0.88 13.67 16.71
C GLY A 223 -1.96 13.07 17.62
N ALA A 224 -2.63 13.88 18.44
CA ALA A 224 -3.66 13.43 19.37
C ALA A 224 -4.59 14.59 19.72
N ILE A 225 -5.45 14.99 18.78
CA ILE A 225 -6.43 16.05 19.00
C ILE A 225 -7.66 15.41 19.67
N ASP A 226 -7.80 15.60 20.98
CA ASP A 226 -8.88 15.05 21.80
C ASP A 226 -9.59 16.13 22.64
N SER A 227 -10.50 15.74 23.53
CA SER A 227 -11.22 16.68 24.41
C SER A 227 -10.32 17.48 25.35
N SER A 228 -9.11 17.00 25.68
CA SER A 228 -8.16 17.72 26.52
C SER A 228 -7.48 18.85 25.76
N VAL A 229 -7.21 18.63 24.46
CA VAL A 229 -6.65 19.65 23.56
C VAL A 229 -7.73 20.66 23.16
N LEU A 230 -8.95 20.20 22.91
CA LEU A 230 -10.11 21.03 22.56
C LEU A 230 -10.87 21.55 23.79
N SER A 231 -10.14 22.05 24.78
CA SER A 231 -10.68 22.44 26.10
C SER A 231 -11.54 23.72 26.09
N GLN A 232 -11.45 24.54 25.04
CA GLN A 232 -12.20 25.78 24.92
C GLN A 232 -13.12 25.77 23.70
N THR A 233 -14.43 25.81 23.96
CA THR A 233 -15.45 25.94 22.91
C THR A 233 -15.25 27.25 22.14
N GLY A 234 -15.22 27.16 20.81
CA GLY A 234 -15.09 28.33 19.92
C GLY A 234 -13.65 28.77 19.65
N SER A 235 -12.65 28.16 20.30
CA SER A 235 -11.24 28.42 20.00
C SER A 235 -10.80 27.63 18.77
N ALA A 236 -10.14 28.30 17.83
CA ALA A 236 -9.55 27.65 16.67
C ALA A 236 -8.22 26.99 17.05
N PHE A 237 -8.01 25.75 16.57
CA PHE A 237 -6.71 25.10 16.63
C PHE A 237 -6.11 25.08 15.22
N SER A 238 -4.91 25.64 15.06
CA SER A 238 -4.32 25.91 13.76
C SER A 238 -3.05 25.10 13.53
N PHE A 239 -2.89 24.61 12.30
CA PHE A 239 -1.74 23.84 11.86
C PHE A 239 -1.30 24.26 10.47
N VAL A 240 -0.01 24.06 10.18
CA VAL A 240 0.50 24.06 8.81
C VAL A 240 0.61 22.61 8.38
N LEU A 241 -0.11 22.25 7.32
CA LEU A 241 -0.18 20.88 6.82
C LEU A 241 0.39 20.82 5.39
N PRO A 242 1.61 20.29 5.19
CA PRO A 242 2.12 20.07 3.84
C PRO A 242 1.30 19.00 3.11
N ALA A 243 1.20 19.12 1.79
CA ALA A 243 0.56 18.10 0.98
C ALA A 243 1.38 16.80 1.00
N SER A 244 0.69 15.65 0.94
CA SER A 244 1.33 14.33 1.04
C SER A 244 2.45 14.12 0.04
N TYR A 245 2.34 14.63 -1.20
CA TYR A 245 3.38 14.44 -2.22
C TYR A 245 4.72 15.12 -1.86
N MET A 246 4.73 16.10 -0.95
CA MET A 246 5.92 16.89 -0.59
C MET A 246 6.78 16.19 0.45
N THR A 247 6.16 15.59 1.46
CA THR A 247 6.85 15.01 2.61
C THR A 247 5.93 14.09 3.41
N GLY A 248 6.52 13.07 4.04
CA GLY A 248 5.86 12.28 5.08
C GLY A 248 5.83 12.97 6.44
N ASN A 249 6.68 13.97 6.65
CA ASN A 249 6.82 14.59 7.96
C ASN A 249 5.79 15.69 8.18
N GLY A 250 5.09 15.63 9.31
CA GLY A 250 4.14 16.66 9.69
C GLY A 250 2.91 16.76 8.79
N ASN A 251 2.64 15.75 7.95
CA ASN A 251 1.71 15.86 6.82
C ASN A 251 0.27 15.41 7.14
N TYR A 252 0.00 15.03 8.39
CA TYR A 252 -1.35 14.67 8.82
C TYR A 252 -1.70 15.17 10.22
N LEU A 253 -3.01 15.20 10.51
CA LEU A 253 -3.56 15.37 11.86
C LEU A 253 -4.31 14.09 12.25
N ARG A 254 -4.29 13.74 13.54
CA ARG A 254 -5.07 12.65 14.11
C ARG A 254 -6.03 13.18 15.16
N VAL A 255 -7.33 13.04 14.90
CA VAL A 255 -8.41 13.38 15.83
C VAL A 255 -8.87 12.12 16.54
N ILE A 256 -8.97 12.20 17.86
CA ILE A 256 -9.44 11.17 18.78
C ILE A 256 -10.72 11.73 19.42
N PRO A 257 -11.90 11.48 18.82
CA PRO A 257 -13.14 12.09 19.25
C PRO A 257 -13.72 11.44 20.52
N ASN A 258 -12.92 11.40 21.60
CA ASN A 258 -13.25 10.81 22.89
C ASN A 258 -14.38 11.52 23.65
N TRP A 259 -14.85 12.67 23.14
CA TRP A 259 -16.04 13.38 23.62
C TRP A 259 -17.35 12.85 23.01
N LEU A 260 -17.29 12.02 21.97
CA LEU A 260 -18.50 11.40 21.40
C LEU A 260 -18.95 10.21 22.27
N PRO A 261 -20.25 10.06 22.54
CA PRO A 261 -20.78 8.95 23.35
C PRO A 261 -20.33 7.57 22.84
N ASP A 262 -20.36 7.39 21.51
CA ASP A 262 -20.06 6.12 20.85
C ASP A 262 -18.56 5.79 20.79
N TYR A 263 -17.68 6.72 21.21
CA TYR A 263 -16.24 6.47 21.22
C TYR A 263 -15.82 5.47 22.29
N THR A 264 -16.68 5.23 23.29
CA THR A 264 -16.48 4.17 24.30
C THR A 264 -16.73 2.77 23.74
N ASN A 265 -17.47 2.65 22.62
CA ASN A 265 -17.76 1.37 21.99
C ASN A 265 -16.67 1.02 20.96
N ILE A 266 -15.91 -0.02 21.27
CA ILE A 266 -14.77 -0.50 20.49
C ILE A 266 -15.11 -0.90 19.03
N LEU A 267 -16.37 -1.24 18.75
CA LEU A 267 -16.82 -1.64 17.43
C LEU A 267 -17.10 -0.43 16.52
N THR A 268 -17.48 0.70 17.11
CA THR A 268 -17.91 1.90 16.39
C THR A 268 -16.93 3.07 16.54
N ALA A 269 -16.05 3.04 17.53
CA ALA A 269 -15.07 4.10 17.77
C ALA A 269 -14.11 4.27 16.58
N LYS A 270 -14.03 5.49 16.04
CA LYS A 270 -13.14 5.85 14.93
C LYS A 270 -12.22 7.01 15.30
N ASN A 271 -10.95 6.88 14.94
CA ASN A 271 -10.04 8.02 14.82
C ASN A 271 -10.15 8.62 13.42
N LEU A 272 -9.97 9.93 13.31
CA LEU A 272 -9.90 10.61 12.02
C LEU A 272 -8.44 10.93 11.70
N TYR A 273 -8.03 10.63 10.47
CA TYR A 273 -6.75 11.04 9.93
C TYR A 273 -7.01 12.06 8.82
N ILE A 274 -6.44 13.24 8.95
CA ILE A 274 -6.70 14.38 8.07
C ILE A 274 -5.40 14.72 7.34
N GLY A 275 -5.44 14.77 6.01
CA GLY A 275 -4.28 15.07 5.16
C GLY A 275 -4.64 15.91 3.96
N VAL A 276 -3.70 16.69 3.42
CA VAL A 276 -3.89 17.42 2.15
C VAL A 276 -3.36 16.57 1.01
N ARG A 277 -4.20 16.28 0.00
CA ARG A 277 -3.81 15.57 -1.21
C ARG A 277 -3.88 16.51 -2.42
N VAL A 278 -2.87 16.41 -3.27
CA VAL A 278 -2.73 17.15 -4.52
C VAL A 278 -2.28 16.16 -5.60
N ALA A 279 -2.78 16.31 -6.83
CA ALA A 279 -2.49 15.41 -7.94
C ALA A 279 -1.09 15.67 -8.52
N GLN A 280 -0.05 15.37 -7.74
CA GLN A 280 1.35 15.65 -8.09
C GLN A 280 2.26 14.52 -7.61
N GLY A 281 3.43 14.37 -8.24
CA GLY A 281 4.36 13.30 -7.91
C GLY A 281 3.75 11.92 -8.14
N ALA A 282 3.85 11.02 -7.15
CA ALA A 282 3.24 9.70 -7.26
C ALA A 282 1.71 9.70 -7.22
N ASP A 283 1.09 10.79 -6.75
CA ASP A 283 -0.36 11.03 -6.77
C ASP A 283 -0.85 11.70 -8.08
N SER A 284 -0.04 11.76 -9.14
CA SER A 284 -0.40 12.46 -10.37
C SER A 284 -1.69 12.00 -11.06
N ALA A 285 -2.13 10.76 -10.80
CA ALA A 285 -3.37 10.19 -11.32
C ALA A 285 -4.56 10.30 -10.35
N LEU A 286 -4.38 10.96 -9.20
CA LEU A 286 -5.44 11.16 -8.22
C LEU A 286 -6.52 12.08 -8.82
N SER A 287 -7.77 11.62 -8.82
CA SER A 287 -8.87 12.32 -9.48
C SER A 287 -9.23 13.65 -8.81
N ALA A 288 -9.90 14.54 -9.55
CA ALA A 288 -10.34 15.86 -9.06
C ALA A 288 -11.30 15.80 -7.86
N THR A 289 -11.93 14.64 -7.63
CA THR A 289 -12.75 14.39 -6.43
C THR A 289 -11.90 14.43 -5.15
N TYR A 290 -10.63 14.04 -5.24
CA TYR A 290 -9.72 13.88 -4.10
C TYR A 290 -8.55 14.88 -4.08
N ALA A 291 -8.36 15.66 -5.15
CA ALA A 291 -7.28 16.65 -5.27
C ALA A 291 -7.69 17.91 -6.06
N PRO A 292 -7.22 19.12 -5.69
CA PRO A 292 -6.55 19.47 -4.44
C PRO A 292 -7.58 19.55 -3.30
N ARG A 293 -7.54 18.62 -2.34
CA ARG A 293 -8.54 18.54 -1.26
C ARG A 293 -7.89 18.12 0.06
N VAL A 294 -8.51 18.56 1.15
CA VAL A 294 -8.33 17.90 2.45
C VAL A 294 -9.11 16.59 2.40
N ASN A 295 -8.42 15.48 2.64
CA ASN A 295 -8.99 14.16 2.75
C ASN A 295 -9.07 13.78 4.22
N VAL A 296 -10.18 13.15 4.61
CA VAL A 296 -10.42 12.67 5.97
C VAL A 296 -10.72 11.18 5.89
N HIS A 297 -9.89 10.39 6.55
CA HIS A 297 -10.01 8.94 6.61
C HIS A 297 -10.39 8.51 8.02
N GLU A 298 -11.39 7.64 8.12
CA GLU A 298 -11.84 7.06 9.39
C GLU A 298 -11.18 5.71 9.62
N VAL A 299 -10.60 5.50 10.80
CA VAL A 299 -9.93 4.25 11.17
C VAL A 299 -10.49 3.76 12.49
N ASN A 300 -10.81 2.47 12.61
CA ASN A 300 -11.25 1.90 13.89
C ASN A 300 -10.20 2.20 14.99
N ALA A 301 -10.64 2.76 16.11
CA ALA A 301 -9.78 3.22 17.19
C ALA A 301 -8.87 2.11 17.76
N THR A 302 -9.29 0.84 17.65
CA THR A 302 -8.48 -0.32 18.05
C THR A 302 -7.27 -0.58 17.15
N MET A 303 -7.35 -0.19 15.89
CA MET A 303 -6.28 -0.43 14.91
C MET A 303 -5.03 0.42 15.19
N VAL A 304 -5.13 1.40 16.09
CA VAL A 304 -4.00 2.21 16.57
C VAL A 304 -3.16 1.47 17.62
N ARG A 305 -3.72 0.47 18.32
CA ARG A 305 -3.04 -0.26 19.42
C ARG A 305 -2.19 -1.44 18.96
N ARG A 306 -2.20 -1.79 17.68
CA ARG A 306 -1.34 -2.83 17.10
C ARG A 306 -0.37 -2.20 16.10
N GLN A 307 0.64 -1.49 16.61
CA GLN A 307 1.93 -1.52 15.94
C GLN A 307 2.39 -2.97 16.01
N TYR A 308 2.12 -3.73 14.94
CA TYR A 308 2.78 -5.01 14.75
C TYR A 308 4.28 -4.74 14.80
N GLY A 309 4.98 -5.56 15.59
CA GLY A 309 6.30 -5.28 16.13
C GLY A 309 7.25 -4.69 15.09
N ARG A 310 8.09 -3.78 15.58
CA ARG A 310 9.33 -3.33 14.94
C ARG A 310 9.87 -4.47 14.07
N ALA A 311 9.82 -4.30 12.75
CA ALA A 311 10.53 -5.17 11.84
C ALA A 311 12.01 -5.06 12.22
N GLY A 312 12.52 -6.11 12.87
CA GLY A 312 13.94 -6.40 13.00
C GLY A 312 14.42 -7.20 11.80
#